data_AF-A0A3D1RQE7-F1
#
_entry.id   AF-A0A3D1RQE7-F1
#
_cell.length_a   1.000
_cell.length_b   1.000
_cell.length_c   1.000
_cell.angle_alpha   90.00
_cell.angle_beta   90.00
_cell.angle_gamma   90.00
#
_symmetry.space_group_name_H-M   'P 1'
#
loop_
_entity.id
_entity.type
_entity.pdbx_description
1 polymer ?
#
loop_
_entity_poly.entity_id
_entity_poly.type
_entity_poly.pdbx_seq_one_letter_code
_entity_poly.pdbx_strand_id
1 'polypeptide(L)'
;MTAQRNKDLLGKSFIFPPEVMDDIHIKSELGRYRMRGFSLFKTIPSWDELTFLPGTLTRFVIEGYREKCLTRTVIGPKAKRPLELDIPIYITGMSFGALSYEAKTALARGATMAGTATCSGEGGMIPDERRY
;
A
#
# COMPACT_ATOMS: atom_id res chain seq x y z
N MET A 1 27.64 -11.91 29.88
CA MET A 1 26.90 -10.64 29.98
C MET A 1 26.21 -10.40 28.64
N THR A 2 24.91 -10.64 28.57
CA THR A 2 24.11 -10.43 27.35
C THR A 2 23.96 -8.94 27.13
N ALA A 3 24.48 -8.41 26.01
CA ALA A 3 24.38 -7.00 25.67
C ALA A 3 22.90 -6.57 25.68
N GLN A 4 22.59 -5.57 26.50
CA GLN A 4 21.23 -5.07 26.67
C GLN A 4 20.75 -4.46 25.35
N ARG A 5 19.68 -5.03 24.77
CA ARG A 5 19.11 -4.56 23.50
C ARG A 5 18.70 -3.10 23.64
N ASN A 6 19.22 -2.23 22.77
CA ASN A 6 18.76 -0.85 22.64
C ASN A 6 17.29 -0.87 22.23
N LYS A 7 16.41 -0.33 23.08
CA LYS A 7 14.96 -0.34 22.89
C LYS A 7 14.47 0.79 21.98
N ASP A 8 15.31 1.78 21.71
CA ASP A 8 15.00 2.94 20.86
C ASP A 8 15.20 2.63 19.38
N LEU A 9 15.96 1.57 19.06
CA LEU A 9 16.10 1.06 17.71
C LEU A 9 14.96 0.09 17.41
N LEU A 10 14.17 0.43 16.38
CA LEU A 10 13.21 -0.50 15.77
C LEU A 10 13.87 -1.87 15.54
N GLY A 11 13.16 -2.94 15.88
CA GLY A 11 13.66 -4.30 15.71
C GLY A 11 14.00 -4.59 14.23
N LYS A 12 14.83 -5.60 13.99
CA LYS A 12 15.11 -6.05 12.63
C LYS A 12 13.89 -6.78 12.07
N SER A 13 13.31 -6.26 10.98
CA SER A 13 12.29 -6.97 10.21
C SER A 13 12.96 -7.73 9.07
N PHE A 14 12.50 -8.96 8.84
CA PHE A 14 12.94 -9.76 7.71
C PHE A 14 12.35 -9.28 6.38
N ILE A 15 11.13 -8.74 6.41
CA ILE A 15 10.40 -8.25 5.23
C ILE A 15 10.70 -6.77 4.95
N PHE A 16 10.89 -5.98 6.00
CA PHE A 16 11.20 -4.55 5.92
C PHE A 16 12.61 -4.29 6.50
N PRO A 17 13.68 -4.82 5.88
CA PRO A 17 15.02 -4.48 6.29
C PRO A 17 15.31 -2.99 6.00
N PRO A 18 16.34 -2.39 6.64
CA PRO A 18 16.64 -0.97 6.52
C PRO A 18 16.74 -0.46 5.07
N GLU A 19 17.33 -1.24 4.18
CA GLU A 19 17.48 -0.92 2.76
C GLU A 19 16.14 -0.84 2.01
N VAL A 20 15.13 -1.64 2.40
CA VAL A 20 13.79 -1.60 1.82
C VAL A 20 13.03 -0.38 2.35
N MET A 21 13.16 -0.07 3.64
CA MET A 21 12.55 1.12 4.23
C MET A 21 13.12 2.41 3.64
N ASP A 22 14.43 2.46 3.42
CA ASP A 22 15.10 3.59 2.75
C ASP A 22 14.56 3.80 1.33
N ASP A 23 14.41 2.72 0.55
CA ASP A 23 13.85 2.81 -0.80
C ASP A 23 12.38 3.24 -0.81
N ILE A 24 11.57 2.81 0.17
CA ILE A 24 10.19 3.29 0.36
C ILE A 24 10.17 4.80 0.63
N HIS A 25 11.01 5.28 1.56
CA HIS A 25 11.08 6.71 1.88
C HIS A 25 11.50 7.53 0.66
N ILE A 26 12.56 7.14 -0.03
CA ILE A 26 13.03 7.81 -1.26
C ILE A 26 11.91 7.87 -2.32
N LYS A 27 11.19 6.77 -2.55
CA LYS A 27 10.08 6.74 -3.51
C LYS A 27 8.93 7.66 -3.09
N SER A 28 8.63 7.72 -1.80
CA SER A 28 7.58 8.59 -1.26
C SER A 28 7.90 10.07 -1.44
N GLU A 29 9.17 10.46 -1.32
CA GLU A 29 9.64 11.84 -1.55
C GLU A 29 9.71 12.19 -3.04
N LEU A 30 10.19 11.27 -3.88
CA LEU A 30 10.33 11.51 -5.32
C LEU A 30 8.97 11.57 -6.04
N GLY A 31 7.98 10.81 -5.57
CA GLY A 31 6.67 10.68 -6.22
C GLY A 31 6.71 9.95 -7.58
N ARG A 32 7.82 9.25 -7.88
CA ARG A 32 8.02 8.48 -9.11
C ARG A 32 8.82 7.22 -8.84
N TYR A 33 8.63 6.20 -9.67
CA TYR A 33 9.33 4.94 -9.52
C TYR A 33 10.83 5.11 -9.82
N ARG A 34 11.68 4.43 -9.05
CA ARG A 34 13.11 4.31 -9.31
C ARG A 34 13.35 3.06 -10.15
N MET A 35 13.83 3.21 -11.39
CA MET A 35 14.31 2.05 -12.17
C MET A 35 15.51 1.45 -11.43
N ARG A 36 15.38 0.22 -10.93
CA ARG A 36 16.51 -0.54 -10.40
C ARG A 36 16.29 -2.02 -10.67
N GLY A 37 17.27 -2.65 -11.32
CA GLY A 37 17.32 -4.11 -11.41
C GLY A 37 17.75 -4.65 -10.05
N PHE A 38 16.89 -5.40 -9.40
CA PHE A 38 17.25 -6.19 -8.24
C PHE A 38 16.89 -7.65 -8.50
N SER A 39 17.82 -8.53 -8.16
CA SER A 39 17.65 -9.98 -8.08
C SER A 39 18.08 -10.41 -6.66
N LEU A 40 17.40 -11.39 -6.07
CA LEU A 40 17.64 -11.85 -4.70
C LEU A 40 17.72 -13.39 -4.66
N PHE A 41 18.63 -13.91 -3.82
CA PHE A 41 19.13 -15.30 -3.83
C PHE A 41 18.65 -16.18 -2.64
N LYS A 42 17.42 -16.03 -2.10
CA LYS A 42 16.78 -17.07 -1.23
C LYS A 42 15.28 -16.88 -0.94
N THR A 43 14.63 -17.97 -0.54
CA THR A 43 13.18 -18.24 -0.53
C THR A 43 12.42 -17.99 0.79
N ILE A 44 11.18 -17.50 0.61
CA ILE A 44 10.00 -17.42 1.51
C ILE A 44 8.78 -17.33 0.55
N PRO A 45 7.53 -17.72 0.92
CA PRO A 45 6.39 -17.60 0.01
C PRO A 45 6.04 -16.13 -0.20
N SER A 46 6.64 -15.59 -1.25
CA SER A 46 6.59 -14.23 -1.76
C SER A 46 5.66 -14.20 -2.97
N TRP A 47 5.23 -13.02 -3.41
CA TRP A 47 4.57 -12.86 -4.71
C TRP A 47 5.39 -13.45 -5.88
N ASP A 48 6.69 -13.69 -5.67
CA ASP A 48 7.60 -14.37 -6.61
C ASP A 48 7.27 -15.86 -6.85
N GLU A 49 6.49 -16.51 -5.97
CA GLU A 49 5.99 -17.88 -6.18
C GLU A 49 4.72 -17.90 -7.04
N LEU A 50 4.10 -16.74 -7.29
CA LEU A 50 2.95 -16.62 -8.16
C LEU A 50 3.43 -16.35 -9.59
N THR A 51 3.26 -17.33 -10.48
CA THR A 51 3.46 -17.11 -11.91
C THR A 51 2.17 -16.60 -12.54
N PHE A 52 2.19 -15.34 -12.99
CA PHE A 52 1.10 -14.79 -13.79
C PHE A 52 1.23 -15.27 -15.24
N LEU A 53 0.23 -16.01 -15.71
CA LEU A 53 0.18 -16.40 -17.12
C LEU A 53 -0.25 -15.19 -17.97
N PRO A 54 0.56 -14.78 -18.96
CA PRO A 54 0.15 -13.70 -19.84
C PRO A 54 -1.06 -14.16 -20.66
N GLY A 55 -2.07 -13.29 -20.76
CA GLY A 55 -3.34 -13.60 -21.45
C GLY A 55 -3.25 -13.63 -22.97
N THR A 56 -2.11 -14.01 -23.56
CA THR A 56 -1.83 -13.88 -25.01
C THR A 56 -2.70 -14.77 -25.89
N LEU A 57 -3.22 -15.88 -25.36
CA LEU A 57 -4.04 -16.83 -26.12
C LEU A 57 -5.54 -16.52 -26.08
N THR A 58 -6.04 -15.87 -25.03
CA THR A 58 -7.49 -15.67 -24.83
C THR A 58 -7.95 -14.24 -25.09
N ARG A 59 -7.07 -13.23 -24.99
CA ARG A 59 -7.40 -11.84 -25.33
C ARG A 59 -6.17 -11.06 -25.80
N PHE A 60 -6.37 -10.03 -26.61
CA PHE A 60 -5.29 -9.09 -26.89
C PHE A 60 -4.88 -8.35 -25.61
N VAL A 61 -3.57 -8.20 -25.41
CA VAL A 61 -3.03 -7.43 -24.28
C VAL A 61 -3.34 -5.96 -24.51
N ILE A 62 -3.70 -5.25 -23.44
CA ILE A 62 -3.98 -3.81 -23.48
C ILE A 62 -2.71 -3.10 -23.93
N GLU A 63 -2.81 -2.32 -25.00
CA GLU A 63 -1.70 -1.50 -25.50
C GLU A 63 -1.72 -0.15 -24.78
N GLY A 64 -0.75 0.08 -23.89
CA GLY A 64 -0.76 1.23 -22.96
C GLY A 64 -0.79 2.62 -23.60
N TYR A 65 -0.45 2.75 -24.90
CA TYR A 65 -0.59 4.01 -25.65
C TYR A 65 -1.96 4.18 -26.33
N ARG A 66 -2.69 3.08 -26.57
CA ARG A 66 -4.01 3.11 -27.24
C ARG A 66 -5.16 3.02 -26.24
N GLU A 67 -4.97 2.27 -25.17
CA GLU A 67 -6.02 1.94 -24.21
C GLU A 67 -5.52 2.16 -22.79
N LYS A 68 -6.32 2.86 -21.98
CA LYS A 68 -6.01 3.10 -20.57
C LYS A 68 -6.37 1.86 -19.76
N CYS A 69 -5.40 1.33 -18.99
CA CYS A 69 -5.68 0.30 -18.00
C CYS A 69 -6.56 0.88 -16.88
N LEU A 70 -7.82 0.44 -16.80
CA LEU A 70 -8.76 0.85 -15.77
C LEU A 70 -8.60 -0.04 -14.54
N THR A 71 -8.14 0.54 -13.45
CA THR A 71 -7.93 -0.11 -12.15
C THR A 71 -9.10 0.10 -11.18
N ARG A 72 -10.17 0.76 -11.65
CA ARG A 72 -11.34 1.07 -10.84
C ARG A 72 -11.93 -0.21 -10.26
N THR A 73 -12.14 -0.21 -8.96
CA THR A 73 -12.60 -1.35 -8.19
C THR A 73 -13.87 -0.97 -7.44
N VAL A 74 -14.91 -1.79 -7.56
CA VAL A 74 -16.18 -1.62 -6.85
C VAL A 74 -16.33 -2.75 -5.85
N ILE A 75 -16.35 -2.42 -4.56
CA ILE A 75 -16.56 -3.37 -3.47
C ILE A 75 -18.04 -3.33 -3.08
N GLY A 76 -18.66 -4.50 -3.05
CA GLY A 76 -20.09 -4.65 -2.75
C GLY A 76 -21.01 -4.06 -3.82
N PRO A 77 -20.92 -4.50 -5.09
CA PRO A 77 -21.69 -3.92 -6.20
C PRO A 77 -23.22 -4.04 -6.05
N LYS A 78 -23.69 -4.95 -5.18
CA LYS A 78 -25.12 -5.13 -4.86
C LYS A 78 -25.53 -4.44 -3.54
N ALA A 79 -24.61 -3.77 -2.85
CA ALA A 79 -24.93 -3.05 -1.63
C ALA A 79 -25.74 -1.78 -1.96
N LYS A 80 -26.51 -1.28 -0.98
CA LYS A 80 -27.23 0.00 -1.13
C LYS A 80 -26.28 1.18 -1.41
N ARG A 81 -25.05 1.09 -0.91
CA ARG A 81 -23.98 2.06 -1.10
C ARG A 81 -22.68 1.29 -1.38
N PRO A 82 -22.41 0.96 -2.65
CA PRO A 82 -21.14 0.34 -3.04
C PRO A 82 -19.96 1.26 -2.74
N LEU A 83 -18.80 0.68 -2.42
CA LEU A 83 -17.56 1.44 -2.29
C LEU A 83 -16.84 1.43 -3.64
N GLU A 84 -16.64 2.60 -4.20
CA GLU A 84 -15.95 2.78 -5.48
C GLU A 84 -14.56 3.36 -5.22
N LEU A 85 -13.54 2.72 -5.77
CA LEU A 85 -12.13 3.10 -5.66
C LEU A 85 -11.54 3.22 -7.06
N ASP A 86 -10.65 4.19 -7.29
CA ASP A 86 -9.95 4.34 -8.57
C ASP A 86 -8.84 3.28 -8.75
N ILE A 87 -8.35 2.73 -7.63
CA ILE A 87 -7.31 1.71 -7.58
C ILE A 87 -7.72 0.52 -6.69
N PRO A 88 -7.21 -0.70 -6.93
CA PRO A 88 -7.55 -1.91 -6.17
C PRO A 88 -6.78 -2.01 -4.85
N ILE A 89 -6.44 -0.89 -4.23
CA ILE A 89 -5.62 -0.83 -3.01
C ILE A 89 -6.24 0.24 -2.13
N TYR A 90 -6.49 -0.07 -0.86
CA TYR A 90 -6.93 0.90 0.14
C TYR A 90 -6.12 0.73 1.44
N ILE A 91 -6.13 1.74 2.30
CA ILE A 91 -5.35 1.73 3.56
C ILE A 91 -6.17 1.02 4.63
N THR A 92 -5.65 -0.10 5.15
CA THR A 92 -6.33 -0.88 6.19
C THR A 92 -6.39 -0.15 7.53
N GLY A 93 -7.26 -0.65 8.41
CA GLY A 93 -7.55 -0.04 9.70
C GLY A 93 -6.37 -0.07 10.66
N MET A 94 -5.92 1.12 11.06
CA MET A 94 -5.01 1.31 12.19
C MET A 94 -5.64 2.27 13.18
N SER A 95 -5.67 1.90 14.46
CA SER A 95 -6.41 2.63 15.49
C SER A 95 -5.79 3.99 15.81
N PHE A 96 -6.67 4.97 16.06
CA PHE A 96 -6.26 6.19 16.76
C PHE A 96 -5.79 5.83 18.18
N GLY A 97 -4.61 6.30 18.55
CA GLY A 97 -3.89 5.89 19.76
C GLY A 97 -2.71 4.96 19.48
N ALA A 98 -2.80 4.08 18.47
CA ALA A 98 -1.64 3.40 17.92
C ALA A 98 -0.89 4.29 16.92
N LEU A 99 -1.64 5.09 16.16
CA LEU A 99 -1.10 6.16 15.32
C LEU A 99 -1.42 7.53 15.92
N SER A 100 -0.55 8.50 15.63
CA SER A 100 -0.80 9.90 15.98
C SER A 100 -1.94 10.48 15.15
N TYR A 101 -2.47 11.60 15.64
CA TYR A 101 -3.52 12.36 14.95
C TYR A 101 -3.06 12.82 13.55
N GLU A 102 -1.82 13.30 13.45
CA GLU A 102 -1.20 13.79 12.22
C GLU A 102 -1.02 12.65 11.22
N ALA A 103 -0.58 11.48 11.68
CA ALA A 103 -0.41 10.30 10.83
C ALA A 103 -1.76 9.85 10.23
N LYS A 104 -2.82 9.80 11.05
CA LYS A 104 -4.18 9.45 10.58
C LYS A 104 -4.70 10.45 9.55
N THR A 105 -4.51 11.74 9.82
CA THR A 105 -4.91 12.82 8.90
C THR A 105 -4.14 12.79 7.59
N ALA A 106 -2.83 12.50 7.64
CA ALA A 106 -1.99 12.33 6.46
C ALA A 106 -2.41 11.13 5.61
N LEU A 107 -2.74 10.00 6.24
CA LEU A 107 -3.24 8.80 5.54
C LEU A 107 -4.58 9.07 4.86
N ALA A 108 -5.51 9.77 5.50
CA ALA A 108 -6.79 10.14 4.91
C ALA A 108 -6.59 11.02 3.67
N ARG A 109 -5.81 12.11 3.79
CA ARG A 109 -5.46 12.98 2.66
C ARG A 109 -4.82 12.22 1.50
N GLY A 110 -3.84 11.37 1.82
CA GLY A 110 -3.14 10.56 0.83
C GLY A 110 -4.06 9.57 0.11
N ALA A 111 -4.98 8.93 0.84
CA ALA A 111 -5.97 8.02 0.27
C ALA A 111 -6.90 8.76 -0.71
N THR A 112 -7.43 9.92 -0.30
CA THR A 112 -8.31 10.75 -1.15
C THR A 112 -7.59 11.24 -2.40
N MET A 113 -6.33 11.68 -2.27
CA MET A 113 -5.50 12.09 -3.41
C MET A 113 -5.22 10.93 -4.38
N ALA A 114 -5.08 9.70 -3.86
CA ALA A 114 -4.87 8.49 -4.65
C ALA A 114 -6.18 7.89 -5.20
N GLY A 115 -7.34 8.47 -4.90
CA GLY A 115 -8.64 7.95 -5.31
C GLY A 115 -9.02 6.65 -4.60
N THR A 116 -8.58 6.47 -3.36
CA THR A 116 -8.88 5.28 -2.55
C THR A 116 -9.38 5.62 -1.15
N ALA A 117 -9.71 4.58 -0.37
CA ALA A 117 -10.26 4.68 0.96
C ALA A 117 -9.22 4.41 2.06
N THR A 118 -9.55 4.87 3.27
CA THR A 118 -8.87 4.49 4.51
C THR A 118 -9.90 3.99 5.52
N CYS A 119 -9.48 3.09 6.40
CA CYS A 119 -10.32 2.58 7.50
C CYS A 119 -9.85 3.14 8.85
N SER A 120 -10.80 3.57 9.70
CA SER A 120 -10.47 4.22 10.98
C SER A 120 -9.85 3.29 12.03
N GLY A 121 -10.08 1.97 11.94
CA GLY A 121 -9.68 1.01 12.97
C GLY A 121 -10.51 1.15 14.27
N GLU A 122 -10.07 0.47 15.33
CA GLU A 122 -10.83 0.36 16.60
C GLU A 122 -10.83 1.65 17.45
N GLY A 123 -9.91 2.58 17.20
CA GLY A 123 -9.73 3.79 18.02
C GLY A 123 -10.78 4.89 17.81
N GLY A 124 -11.78 4.63 16.98
CA GLY A 124 -12.75 5.63 16.54
C GLY A 124 -12.25 6.49 15.39
N MET A 125 -13.20 7.14 14.70
CA MET A 125 -12.92 8.01 13.56
C MET A 125 -12.74 9.46 14.02
N ILE A 126 -11.65 10.07 13.59
CA ILE A 126 -11.34 11.47 13.88
C ILE A 126 -12.17 12.36 12.94
N PRO A 127 -12.71 13.51 13.37
CA PRO A 127 -13.46 14.40 12.48
C PRO A 127 -12.69 14.81 11.23
N ASP A 128 -11.39 15.07 11.36
CA ASP A 128 -10.55 15.50 10.25
C ASP A 128 -10.14 14.35 9.33
N GLU A 129 -10.12 13.10 9.81
CA GLU A 129 -10.00 11.90 8.95
C GLU A 129 -11.19 11.80 8.00
N ARG A 130 -12.39 12.25 8.41
CA ARG A 130 -13.61 12.21 7.59
C ARG A 130 -13.71 13.36 6.57
N ARG A 131 -13.01 14.47 6.81
CA ARG A 131 -13.05 15.65 5.92
C ARG A 131 -12.37 15.41 4.58
N TYR A 132 -11.44 14.47 4.57
CA TYR A 132 -10.70 14.03 3.39
C TYR A 132 -11.30 12.70 2.92
#